data_AF-A0A0T1SQ36-F1
#
_entry.id   AF-A0A0T1SQ36-F1
#
_cell.length_a   1.000
_cell.length_b   1.000
_cell.length_c   1.000
_cell.angle_alpha   90.00
_cell.angle_beta   90.00
_cell.angle_gamma   90.00
#
_symmetry.space_group_name_H-M   'P 1'
#
loop_
_entity.id
_entity.type
_entity.pdbx_description
1 polymer ?
#
loop_
_entity_poly.entity_id
_entity_poly.type
_entity_poly.pdbx_seq_one_letter_code
_entity_poly.pdbx_strand_id
1 'polypeptide(L)'
;MTTAPHETWQLRNGTAWVFTAGGGLSRPVVLAGDAGTDPAALAASLEDGSYAFLSELRARGRDLVLVGLPADAGISGDGGAVQEAVQRVIAEAAGDTPLAVGGTGRGALAARYALASMEYMRLDHRTGAYFSYNAAVPDLDEEAELMRLGGRPRAPMFLRMLDEGAADGLDEDEADLTNAGEAAPAGSLFSKEYGSWLLDNLPH
;
A
#
# COMPACT_ATOMS: atom_id res chain seq x y z
N MET A 1 17.68 9.10 -12.47
CA MET A 1 16.94 10.39 -12.51
C MET A 1 15.74 10.19 -11.60
N THR A 2 15.60 10.98 -10.53
CA THR A 2 14.49 10.82 -9.59
C THR A 2 13.20 11.36 -10.20
N THR A 3 12.16 10.54 -10.30
CA THR A 3 10.82 10.97 -10.76
C THR A 3 10.20 11.87 -9.71
N ALA A 4 9.96 13.15 -10.04
CA ALA A 4 9.27 14.08 -9.15
C ALA A 4 7.76 13.77 -9.11
N PRO A 5 7.10 13.94 -7.94
CA PRO A 5 5.65 13.81 -7.86
C PRO A 5 4.95 14.94 -8.62
N HIS A 6 3.74 14.67 -9.11
CA HIS A 6 2.88 15.67 -9.74
C HIS A 6 2.18 16.54 -8.69
N GLU A 7 1.84 15.95 -7.55
CA GLU A 7 1.28 16.64 -6.39
C GLU A 7 1.83 16.04 -5.09
N THR A 8 1.90 16.87 -4.06
CA THR A 8 2.24 16.44 -2.70
C THR A 8 1.08 16.82 -1.77
N TRP A 9 0.56 15.82 -1.06
CA TRP A 9 -0.49 15.99 -0.06
C TRP A 9 0.12 15.98 1.34
N GLN A 10 -0.25 16.98 2.13
CA GLN A 10 -0.02 16.96 3.58
C GLN A 10 -1.16 16.18 4.22
N LEU A 11 -0.83 15.12 4.95
CA LEU A 11 -1.78 14.31 5.72
C LEU A 11 -1.60 14.65 7.20
N ARG A 12 -2.60 14.38 8.03
CA ARG A 12 -2.54 14.63 9.48
C ARG A 12 -1.30 14.03 10.14
N ASN A 13 -0.94 12.81 9.74
CA ASN A 13 0.18 12.04 10.29
C ASN A 13 1.09 11.48 9.18
N GLY A 14 1.38 12.26 8.15
CA GLY A 14 2.25 11.79 7.06
C GLY A 14 2.25 12.71 5.86
N THR A 15 2.77 12.20 4.74
CA THR A 15 2.75 12.90 3.46
C THR A 15 2.42 11.90 2.37
N ALA A 16 1.67 12.32 1.35
CA ALA A 16 1.42 11.52 0.16
C ALA A 16 2.02 12.20 -1.07
N TRP A 17 2.68 11.42 -1.92
CA TRP A 17 3.20 11.86 -3.22
C TRP A 17 2.38 11.22 -4.33
N VAL A 18 1.86 12.04 -5.24
CA VAL A 18 0.95 11.59 -6.30
C VAL A 18 1.70 11.52 -7.63
N PHE A 19 1.63 10.37 -8.28
CA PHE A 19 2.16 10.14 -9.61
C PHE A 19 1.04 9.76 -10.56
N THR A 20 0.75 10.62 -11.53
CA THR A 20 -0.30 10.37 -12.52
C THR A 20 0.26 9.84 -13.84
N ALA A 21 -0.47 8.95 -14.49
CA ALA A 21 -0.29 8.44 -15.83
C ALA A 21 -0.91 9.37 -16.87
N GLY A 22 -2.06 10.00 -16.55
CA GLY A 22 -2.88 10.77 -17.49
C GLY A 22 -3.26 12.19 -17.05
N GLY A 23 -2.65 12.75 -16.00
CA GLY A 23 -2.92 14.12 -15.53
C GLY A 23 -4.09 14.28 -14.55
N GLY A 24 -4.67 13.17 -14.09
CA GLY A 24 -5.68 13.11 -13.02
C GLY A 24 -5.75 11.69 -12.45
N LEU A 25 -6.34 11.51 -11.26
CA LEU A 25 -6.43 10.21 -10.59
C LEU A 25 -7.46 9.29 -11.24
N SER A 26 -7.03 8.10 -11.60
CA SER A 26 -7.73 7.06 -12.35
C SER A 26 -7.09 5.71 -12.01
N ARG A 27 -7.93 4.70 -11.75
CA ARG A 27 -7.48 3.33 -11.37
C ARG A 27 -6.39 3.34 -10.26
N PRO A 28 -6.58 4.13 -9.19
CA PRO A 28 -5.49 4.51 -8.30
C PRO A 28 -4.98 3.35 -7.43
N VAL A 29 -3.68 3.37 -7.18
CA VAL A 29 -2.97 2.49 -6.25
C VAL A 29 -2.43 3.34 -5.11
N VAL A 30 -2.84 3.06 -3.88
CA VAL A 30 -2.28 3.65 -2.67
C VAL A 30 -1.25 2.70 -2.10
N LEU A 31 0.01 3.14 -1.99
CA LEU A 31 1.12 2.36 -1.45
C LEU A 31 1.71 3.10 -0.25
N ALA A 32 1.60 2.53 0.94
CA ALA A 32 2.26 3.02 2.13
C ALA A 32 3.64 2.38 2.29
N GLY A 33 4.68 3.22 2.38
CA GLY A 33 6.05 2.77 2.65
C GLY A 33 6.27 2.43 4.11
N ASP A 34 7.47 1.93 4.41
CA ASP A 34 7.85 1.65 5.79
C ASP A 34 8.06 2.94 6.61
N ALA A 35 7.86 2.85 7.92
CA ALA A 35 7.90 4.00 8.82
C ALA A 35 9.26 4.72 8.78
N GLY A 36 9.25 6.05 8.69
CA GLY A 36 10.46 6.88 8.65
C GLY A 36 11.22 6.87 7.32
N THR A 37 10.71 6.18 6.29
CA THR A 37 11.33 6.18 4.96
C THR A 37 11.18 7.55 4.30
N ASP A 38 12.28 8.09 3.77
CA ASP A 38 12.25 9.31 2.97
C ASP A 38 11.41 9.09 1.69
N PRO A 39 10.40 9.95 1.39
CA PRO A 39 9.55 9.76 0.22
C PRO A 39 10.31 9.77 -1.11
N ALA A 40 11.41 10.52 -1.23
CA ALA A 40 12.20 10.54 -2.46
C ALA A 40 12.98 9.24 -2.65
N ALA A 41 13.55 8.70 -1.57
CA ALA A 41 14.21 7.40 -1.58
C ALA A 41 13.22 6.26 -1.90
N LEU A 42 12.02 6.29 -1.32
CA LEU A 42 10.96 5.32 -1.61
C LEU A 42 10.47 5.42 -3.06
N ALA A 43 10.26 6.64 -3.58
CA ALA A 43 9.89 6.82 -4.98
C ALA A 43 11.01 6.35 -5.93
N ALA A 44 12.28 6.55 -5.56
CA ALA A 44 13.42 6.06 -6.32
C ALA A 44 13.45 4.53 -6.35
N SER A 45 13.19 3.83 -5.24
CA SER A 45 13.21 2.36 -5.22
C SER A 45 12.07 1.71 -6.03
N LEU A 46 11.03 2.46 -6.36
CA LEU A 46 9.96 2.04 -7.27
C LEU A 46 10.30 2.19 -8.76
N GLU A 47 11.37 2.92 -9.09
CA GLU A 47 11.85 3.15 -10.47
C GLU A 47 13.24 2.56 -10.72
N ASP A 48 13.96 2.16 -9.66
CA ASP A 48 15.33 1.68 -9.72
C ASP A 48 15.45 0.14 -9.68
N GLY A 49 16.65 -0.33 -10.01
CA GLY A 49 17.04 -1.73 -9.95
C GLY A 49 16.55 -2.52 -11.15
N SER A 50 16.06 -3.74 -10.89
CA SER A 50 15.67 -4.68 -11.94
C SER A 50 14.27 -4.45 -12.51
N TYR A 51 13.45 -3.61 -11.85
CA TYR A 51 12.05 -3.46 -12.20
C TYR A 51 11.49 -2.08 -11.85
N ALA A 52 11.11 -1.33 -12.87
CA ALA A 52 10.55 0.02 -12.76
C ALA A 52 9.03 -0.04 -12.54
N PHE A 53 8.59 -0.42 -11.33
CA PHE A 53 7.18 -0.61 -11.00
C PHE A 53 6.33 0.66 -11.23
N LEU A 54 6.84 1.85 -10.91
CA LEU A 54 6.11 3.10 -11.16
C LEU A 54 5.93 3.36 -12.68
N SER A 55 6.95 3.08 -13.49
CA SER A 55 6.82 3.12 -14.96
C SER A 55 5.80 2.11 -15.49
N GLU A 56 5.76 0.90 -14.94
CA GLU A 56 4.82 -0.15 -15.34
C GLU A 56 3.36 0.16 -14.92
N LEU A 57 3.15 0.76 -13.74
CA LEU A 57 1.85 1.31 -13.35
C LEU A 57 1.35 2.32 -14.39
N ARG A 58 2.20 3.28 -14.77
CA ARG A 58 1.86 4.32 -15.74
C ARG A 58 1.58 3.73 -17.12
N ALA A 59 2.37 2.75 -17.56
CA ALA A 59 2.15 2.04 -18.83
C ALA A 59 0.79 1.32 -18.86
N ARG A 60 0.30 0.86 -17.70
CA ARG A 60 -1.03 0.25 -17.52
C ARG A 60 -2.14 1.25 -17.18
N GLY A 61 -1.86 2.56 -17.27
CA GLY A 61 -2.83 3.62 -16.99
C GLY A 61 -3.28 3.70 -15.54
N ARG A 62 -2.42 3.29 -14.59
CA ARG A 62 -2.68 3.37 -13.16
C ARG A 62 -1.88 4.51 -12.53
N ASP A 63 -2.53 5.23 -11.62
CA ASP A 63 -1.90 6.29 -10.84
C ASP A 63 -1.42 5.75 -9.49
N LEU A 64 -0.33 6.30 -8.97
CA LEU A 64 0.23 5.93 -7.67
C LEU A 64 0.06 7.09 -6.68
N VAL A 65 -0.47 6.78 -5.50
CA VAL A 65 -0.39 7.62 -4.31
C VAL A 65 0.53 6.95 -3.31
N LEU A 66 1.73 7.50 -3.17
CA LEU A 66 2.79 6.99 -2.30
C LEU A 66 2.70 7.66 -0.94
N VAL A 67 2.32 6.92 0.10
CA VAL A 67 2.18 7.42 1.47
C VAL A 67 3.47 7.19 2.25
N GLY A 68 4.09 8.26 2.71
CA GLY A 68 5.19 8.25 3.67
C GLY A 68 4.68 8.38 5.10
N LEU A 69 5.14 7.48 5.97
CA LEU A 69 4.76 7.41 7.37
C LEU A 69 5.89 7.97 8.28
N PRO A 70 5.55 8.63 9.39
CA PRO A 70 6.55 9.08 10.36
C PRO A 70 7.20 7.89 11.08
N ALA A 71 8.41 8.07 11.61
CA ALA A 71 9.17 6.98 12.26
C ALA A 71 8.54 6.48 13.57
N ASP A 72 7.89 7.37 14.33
CA ASP A 72 7.52 7.14 15.73
C ASP A 72 6.00 7.08 15.97
N ALA A 73 5.18 6.92 14.91
CA ALA A 73 3.75 6.77 15.09
C ALA A 73 3.36 5.31 15.39
N GLY A 74 2.32 5.13 16.21
CA GLY A 74 1.68 3.83 16.40
C GLY A 74 0.71 3.49 15.28
N ILE A 75 0.23 2.25 15.23
CA ILE A 75 -0.66 1.73 14.18
C ILE A 75 -1.89 2.62 13.90
N SER A 76 -2.47 3.24 14.93
CA SER A 76 -3.60 4.17 14.77
C SER A 76 -3.20 5.46 14.05
N GLY A 77 -2.01 5.98 14.33
CA GLY A 77 -1.48 7.18 13.70
C GLY A 77 -1.15 6.96 12.23
N ASP A 78 -0.44 5.86 11.95
CA ASP A 78 -0.08 5.43 10.60
C ASP A 78 -1.33 5.09 9.78
N GLY A 79 -2.23 4.29 10.36
CA GLY A 79 -3.49 3.94 9.73
C GLY A 79 -4.37 5.17 9.45
N GLY A 80 -4.36 6.16 10.33
CA GLY A 80 -5.05 7.44 10.09
C GLY A 80 -4.51 8.20 8.87
N ALA A 81 -3.20 8.17 8.63
CA ALA A 81 -2.62 8.76 7.41
C ALA A 81 -3.08 8.02 6.15
N VAL A 82 -3.11 6.69 6.19
CA VAL A 82 -3.61 5.88 5.06
C VAL A 82 -5.10 6.10 4.83
N GLN A 83 -5.92 6.20 5.89
CA GLN A 83 -7.36 6.51 5.78
C GLN A 83 -7.59 7.87 5.10
N GLU A 84 -6.84 8.89 5.49
CA GLU A 84 -6.94 10.22 4.89
C GLU A 84 -6.54 10.20 3.42
N ALA A 85 -5.45 9.48 3.07
CA ALA A 85 -5.04 9.31 1.68
C ALA A 85 -6.13 8.58 0.86
N VAL A 86 -6.71 7.50 1.37
CA VAL A 86 -7.80 6.75 0.71
C VAL A 86 -9.02 7.64 0.49
N GLN A 87 -9.48 8.35 1.51
CA GLN A 87 -10.63 9.25 1.40
C GLN A 87 -10.37 10.39 0.41
N ARG A 88 -9.15 10.92 0.38
CA ARG A 88 -8.77 11.94 -0.59
C ARG A 88 -8.74 11.39 -2.02
N VAL A 89 -8.21 10.19 -2.24
CA VAL A 89 -8.27 9.51 -3.54
C VAL A 89 -9.72 9.31 -3.97
N ILE A 90 -10.62 8.86 -3.08
CA ILE A 90 -12.03 8.67 -3.41
C ILE A 90 -12.70 9.98 -3.86
N ALA A 91 -12.32 11.10 -3.24
CA ALA A 91 -12.88 12.41 -3.55
C ALA A 91 -12.36 12.98 -4.89
N GLU A 92 -11.13 12.67 -5.27
CA GLU A 92 -10.45 13.24 -6.45
C GLU A 92 -10.44 12.31 -7.68
N ALA A 93 -10.55 10.99 -7.48
CA ALA A 93 -10.46 10.02 -8.56
C ALA A 93 -11.66 10.07 -9.51
N ALA A 94 -11.38 10.02 -10.80
CA ALA A 94 -12.37 9.88 -11.84
C ALA A 94 -12.69 8.40 -12.11
N GLY A 95 -13.99 8.11 -12.24
CA GLY A 95 -14.49 6.79 -12.59
C GLY A 95 -14.79 5.88 -11.39
N ASP A 96 -15.16 4.64 -11.72
CA ASP A 96 -15.73 3.68 -10.76
C ASP A 96 -14.80 2.50 -10.47
N THR A 97 -13.60 2.46 -11.06
CA THR A 97 -12.63 1.38 -10.80
C THR A 97 -12.26 1.36 -9.31
N PRO A 98 -12.41 0.22 -8.62
CA PRO A 98 -12.02 0.10 -7.22
C PRO A 98 -10.53 0.41 -6.98
N LEU A 99 -10.21 0.97 -5.81
CA LEU A 99 -8.85 1.27 -5.42
C LEU A 99 -8.07 -0.03 -5.14
N ALA A 100 -6.77 0.00 -5.37
CA ALA A 100 -5.83 -0.91 -4.73
C ALA A 100 -5.14 -0.17 -3.58
N VAL A 101 -5.09 -0.75 -2.38
CA VAL A 101 -4.49 -0.11 -1.21
C VAL A 101 -3.58 -1.11 -0.52
N GLY A 102 -2.37 -0.72 -0.17
CA GLY A 102 -1.42 -1.65 0.42
C GLY A 102 -0.13 -0.97 0.83
N GLY A 103 0.89 -1.76 1.10
CA GLY A 103 2.18 -1.21 1.48
C GLY A 103 3.25 -2.26 1.74
N THR A 104 4.33 -1.80 2.36
CA THR A 104 5.47 -2.63 2.76
C THR A 104 5.78 -2.44 4.25
N GLY A 105 6.24 -3.48 4.96
CA GLY A 105 6.64 -3.34 6.37
C GLY A 105 5.52 -2.76 7.23
N ARG A 106 5.80 -1.68 7.97
CA ARG A 106 4.80 -0.93 8.76
C ARG A 106 3.69 -0.34 7.91
N GLY A 107 3.98 0.06 6.67
CA GLY A 107 2.99 0.59 5.74
C GLY A 107 1.91 -0.44 5.37
N ALA A 108 2.30 -1.70 5.19
CA ALA A 108 1.35 -2.78 4.93
C ALA A 108 0.40 -3.01 6.12
N LEU A 109 0.94 -3.00 7.35
CA LEU A 109 0.18 -3.11 8.59
C LEU A 109 -0.75 -1.92 8.81
N ALA A 110 -0.26 -0.70 8.54
CA ALA A 110 -1.04 0.52 8.59
C ALA A 110 -2.22 0.50 7.60
N ALA A 111 -2.01 0.01 6.38
CA ALA A 111 -3.06 -0.16 5.39
C ALA A 111 -4.09 -1.22 5.82
N ARG A 112 -3.67 -2.35 6.40
CA ARG A 112 -4.58 -3.36 7.00
C ARG A 112 -5.48 -2.72 8.05
N TYR A 113 -4.87 -2.01 9.00
CA TYR A 113 -5.58 -1.32 10.08
C TYR A 113 -6.54 -0.27 9.52
N ALA A 114 -6.07 0.55 8.58
CA ALA A 114 -6.85 1.64 7.98
C ALA A 114 -8.16 1.10 7.39
N LEU A 115 -8.07 0.09 6.53
CA LEU A 115 -9.24 -0.50 5.86
C LEU A 115 -10.16 -1.23 6.84
N ALA A 116 -9.61 -2.06 7.74
CA ALA A 116 -10.41 -2.75 8.76
C ALA A 116 -11.16 -1.75 9.67
N SER A 117 -10.50 -0.66 10.04
CA SER A 117 -11.10 0.43 10.83
C SER A 117 -12.20 1.17 10.07
N MET A 118 -12.00 1.44 8.77
CA MET A 118 -13.05 2.03 7.93
C MET A 118 -14.28 1.13 7.81
N GLU A 119 -14.08 -0.17 7.59
CA GLU A 119 -15.18 -1.15 7.56
C GLU A 119 -15.91 -1.23 8.92
N TYR A 120 -15.17 -1.27 10.02
CA TYR A 120 -15.71 -1.25 11.38
C TYR A 120 -16.59 0.00 11.62
N MET A 121 -16.15 1.16 11.12
CA MET A 121 -16.88 2.42 11.17
C MET A 121 -17.97 2.57 10.09
N ARG A 122 -18.15 1.56 9.23
CA ARG A 122 -19.06 1.58 8.08
C ARG A 122 -18.80 2.73 7.09
N LEU A 123 -17.53 3.10 6.94
CA LEU A 123 -17.06 4.04 5.94
C LEU A 123 -16.71 3.27 4.67
N ASP A 124 -17.34 3.64 3.55
CA ASP A 124 -16.98 3.09 2.25
C ASP A 124 -15.58 3.56 1.86
N HIS A 125 -14.67 2.61 1.68
CA HIS A 125 -13.29 2.83 1.28
C HIS A 125 -13.04 2.48 -0.20
N ARG A 126 -14.06 2.01 -0.95
CA ARG A 126 -14.02 1.68 -2.39
C ARG A 126 -12.82 0.81 -2.84
N THR A 127 -12.21 0.06 -1.92
CA THR A 127 -11.02 -0.76 -2.20
C THR A 127 -11.45 -2.12 -2.72
N GLY A 128 -10.94 -2.50 -3.90
CA GLY A 128 -11.14 -3.84 -4.47
C GLY A 128 -10.02 -4.82 -4.10
N ALA A 129 -8.81 -4.33 -3.85
CA ALA A 129 -7.68 -5.16 -3.43
C ALA A 129 -6.87 -4.49 -2.31
N TYR A 130 -6.62 -5.25 -1.26
CA TYR A 130 -5.62 -4.96 -0.25
C TYR A 130 -4.37 -5.76 -0.58
N PHE A 131 -3.20 -5.12 -0.62
CA PHE A 131 -1.94 -5.84 -0.83
C PHE A 131 -0.94 -5.59 0.31
N SER A 132 -0.22 -6.65 0.68
CA SER A 132 0.83 -6.63 1.70
C SER A 132 2.11 -7.18 1.10
N TYR A 133 3.23 -6.48 1.26
CA TYR A 133 4.55 -7.01 0.94
C TYR A 133 5.46 -6.94 2.18
N ASN A 134 5.88 -8.10 2.67
CA ASN A 134 6.68 -8.22 3.90
C ASN A 134 6.13 -7.33 5.02
N ALA A 135 4.84 -7.50 5.38
CA ALA A 135 4.25 -6.71 6.45
C ALA A 135 5.04 -6.85 7.75
N ALA A 136 5.07 -5.77 8.54
CA ALA A 136 5.60 -5.84 9.88
C ALA A 136 4.69 -6.75 10.74
N VAL A 137 5.31 -7.60 11.55
CA VAL A 137 4.60 -8.38 12.58
C VAL A 137 4.05 -7.39 13.62
N PRO A 138 2.73 -7.36 13.87
CA PRO A 138 2.16 -6.49 14.90
C PRO A 138 2.66 -6.90 16.29
N ASP A 139 2.87 -5.92 17.17
CA ASP A 139 3.06 -6.23 18.59
C ASP A 139 1.74 -6.64 19.27
N LEU A 140 1.80 -6.99 20.56
CA LEU A 140 0.61 -7.47 21.29
C LEU A 140 -0.52 -6.43 21.37
N ASP A 141 -0.19 -5.14 21.49
CA ASP A 141 -1.19 -4.08 21.60
C ASP A 141 -1.80 -3.80 20.23
N GLU A 142 -0.98 -3.80 19.18
CA GLU A 142 -1.40 -3.65 17.79
C GLU A 142 -2.28 -4.83 17.33
N GLU A 143 -1.92 -6.05 17.71
CA GLU A 143 -2.70 -7.25 17.43
C GLU A 143 -4.06 -7.20 18.15
N ALA A 144 -4.09 -6.77 19.42
CA ALA A 144 -5.34 -6.60 20.16
C ALA A 144 -6.26 -5.56 19.49
N GLU A 145 -5.71 -4.46 18.99
CA GLU A 145 -6.46 -3.46 18.23
C GLU A 145 -6.97 -4.02 16.89
N LEU A 146 -6.16 -4.76 16.14
CA LEU A 146 -6.61 -5.41 14.91
C LEU A 146 -7.73 -6.41 15.18
N MET A 147 -7.60 -7.27 16.20
CA MET A 147 -8.65 -8.21 16.59
C MET A 147 -9.97 -7.49 16.91
N ARG A 148 -9.91 -6.33 17.59
CA ARG A 148 -11.10 -5.50 17.87
C ARG A 148 -11.78 -5.01 16.60
N LEU A 149 -11.02 -4.78 15.53
CA LEU A 149 -11.51 -4.38 14.21
C LEU A 149 -11.90 -5.57 13.31
N GLY A 150 -11.77 -6.81 13.78
CA GLY A 150 -12.08 -8.02 13.02
C GLY A 150 -10.87 -8.66 12.32
N GLY A 151 -9.65 -8.28 12.71
CA GLY A 151 -8.38 -8.83 12.25
C GLY A 151 -7.90 -8.25 10.93
N ARG A 152 -8.74 -8.28 9.89
CA ARG A 152 -8.39 -7.79 8.54
C ARG A 152 -9.59 -7.16 7.84
N PRO A 153 -9.38 -6.32 6.80
CA PRO A 153 -10.47 -5.88 5.95
C PRO A 153 -11.09 -7.08 5.22
N ARG A 154 -12.43 -7.09 5.14
CA ARG A 154 -13.24 -8.17 4.57
C ARG A 154 -13.73 -7.86 3.16
N ALA A 155 -13.88 -6.58 2.82
CA ALA A 155 -14.39 -6.17 1.52
C ALA A 155 -13.39 -6.38 0.36
N PRO A 156 -12.09 -6.03 0.47
CA PRO A 156 -11.15 -6.20 -0.61
C PRO A 156 -10.58 -7.62 -0.65
N MET A 157 -10.17 -8.06 -1.84
CA MET A 157 -9.31 -9.24 -2.00
C MET A 157 -7.96 -8.99 -1.33
N PHE A 158 -7.47 -9.95 -0.55
CA PHE A 158 -6.18 -9.88 0.13
C PHE A 158 -5.08 -10.56 -0.69
N LEU A 159 -4.18 -9.74 -1.24
CA LEU A 159 -2.96 -10.14 -1.93
C LEU A 159 -1.75 -10.07 -0.97
N ARG A 160 -1.08 -11.20 -0.74
CA ARG A 160 0.12 -11.28 0.12
C ARG A 160 1.35 -11.59 -0.71
N MET A 161 2.39 -10.79 -0.55
CA MET A 161 3.72 -11.01 -1.10
C MET A 161 4.70 -11.17 0.07
N LEU A 162 5.50 -12.24 0.07
CA LEU A 162 6.36 -12.57 1.20
C LEU A 162 7.70 -13.13 0.73
N ASP A 163 8.79 -12.49 1.13
CA ASP A 163 10.13 -12.99 0.86
C ASP A 163 10.39 -14.32 1.56
N GLU A 164 11.17 -15.17 0.91
CA GLU A 164 11.54 -16.47 1.47
C GLU A 164 12.18 -16.32 2.86
N GLY A 165 11.57 -16.96 3.85
CA GLY A 165 12.02 -16.93 5.25
C GLY A 165 11.62 -15.69 6.03
N ALA A 166 10.92 -14.72 5.43
CA ALA A 166 10.33 -13.60 6.15
C ALA A 166 9.08 -14.04 6.94
N ALA A 167 8.80 -13.34 8.03
CA ALA A 167 7.57 -13.48 8.80
C ALA A 167 6.85 -12.13 8.84
N ASP A 168 5.56 -12.14 8.62
CA ASP A 168 4.71 -10.94 8.54
C ASP A 168 3.53 -11.00 9.52
N GLY A 169 3.51 -11.99 10.41
CA GLY A 169 2.49 -12.16 11.43
C GLY A 169 1.14 -12.62 10.88
N LEU A 170 1.11 -13.13 9.64
CA LEU A 170 -0.09 -13.64 9.00
C LEU A 170 -0.05 -15.16 8.82
N ASP A 171 -1.16 -15.82 9.12
CA ASP A 171 -1.33 -17.25 8.82
C ASP A 171 -1.48 -17.46 7.30
N GLU A 172 -1.17 -18.67 6.80
CA GLU A 172 -1.20 -18.98 5.36
C GLU A 172 -2.59 -18.81 4.72
N ASP A 173 -3.65 -18.99 5.50
CA ASP A 173 -5.05 -18.93 5.06
C ASP A 173 -5.70 -17.54 5.22
N GLU A 174 -4.97 -16.55 5.75
CA GLU A 174 -5.51 -15.19 5.90
C GLU A 174 -5.63 -14.44 4.57
N ALA A 175 -4.72 -14.72 3.62
CA ALA A 175 -4.70 -14.08 2.31
C ALA A 175 -5.47 -14.90 1.27
N ASP A 176 -6.18 -14.22 0.37
CA ASP A 176 -6.91 -14.88 -0.72
C ASP A 176 -5.94 -15.39 -1.80
N LEU A 177 -4.85 -14.65 -2.03
CA LEU A 177 -3.76 -15.04 -2.91
C LEU A 177 -2.40 -14.70 -2.28
N THR A 178 -1.47 -15.65 -2.33
CA THR A 178 -0.11 -15.49 -1.81
C THR A 178 0.90 -15.73 -2.93
N ASN A 179 1.89 -14.84 -3.05
CA ASN A 179 3.10 -15.03 -3.82
C ASN A 179 4.30 -14.97 -2.86
N ALA A 180 5.03 -16.07 -2.75
CA ALA A 180 6.23 -16.14 -1.94
C ALA A 180 7.43 -16.52 -2.82
N GLY A 181 8.53 -15.80 -2.67
CA GLY A 181 9.68 -15.95 -3.54
C GLY A 181 10.91 -15.18 -3.08
N GLU A 182 11.87 -15.01 -3.98
CA GLU A 182 13.11 -14.32 -3.66
C GLU A 182 12.88 -12.82 -3.46
N ALA A 183 13.61 -12.26 -2.48
CA ALA A 183 13.60 -10.84 -2.20
C ALA A 183 13.97 -9.99 -3.41
N ALA A 184 13.42 -8.78 -3.47
CA ALA A 184 13.81 -7.80 -4.48
C ALA A 184 15.33 -7.53 -4.43
N PRO A 185 15.99 -7.37 -5.59
CA PRO A 185 17.41 -7.01 -5.60
C PRO A 185 17.62 -5.64 -4.96
N ALA A 186 18.80 -5.44 -4.36
CA ALA A 186 19.14 -4.22 -3.65
C ALA A 186 18.82 -2.95 -4.46
N GLY A 187 18.14 -2.01 -3.82
CA GLY A 187 17.72 -0.74 -4.43
C GLY A 187 16.33 -0.78 -5.09
N SER A 188 15.75 -1.96 -5.33
CA SER A 188 14.40 -2.10 -5.86
C SER A 188 13.41 -2.46 -4.76
N LEU A 189 12.22 -1.86 -4.75
CA LEU A 189 11.18 -2.23 -3.79
C LEU A 189 10.58 -3.59 -4.14
N PHE A 190 10.32 -3.84 -5.42
CA PHE A 190 9.73 -5.09 -5.90
C PHE A 190 10.67 -5.79 -6.88
N SER A 191 10.76 -7.12 -6.75
CA SER A 191 11.25 -7.94 -7.86
C SER A 191 10.31 -7.80 -9.05
N LYS A 192 10.79 -8.10 -10.27
CA LYS A 192 9.92 -8.14 -11.45
C LYS A 192 8.76 -9.12 -11.27
N GLU A 193 9.01 -10.23 -10.58
CA GLU A 193 8.00 -11.24 -10.28
C GLU A 193 6.89 -10.68 -9.39
N TYR A 194 7.23 -10.09 -8.23
CA TYR A 194 6.23 -9.48 -7.35
C TYR A 194 5.49 -8.33 -8.01
N GLY A 195 6.22 -7.41 -8.66
CA GLY A 195 5.61 -6.26 -9.29
C GLY A 195 4.65 -6.64 -10.42
N SER A 196 5.04 -7.59 -11.29
CA SER A 196 4.15 -8.07 -12.36
C SER A 196 2.95 -8.82 -11.80
N TRP A 197 3.18 -9.72 -10.84
CA TRP A 197 2.13 -10.48 -10.19
C TRP A 197 1.11 -9.57 -9.50
N LEU A 198 1.55 -8.55 -8.78
CA LEU A 198 0.66 -7.58 -8.15
C LEU A 198 -0.21 -6.89 -9.20
N LEU A 199 0.41 -6.33 -10.26
CA LEU A 199 -0.31 -5.59 -11.31
C LEU A 199 -1.33 -6.44 -12.08
N ASP A 200 -1.06 -7.75 -12.22
CA ASP A 200 -1.96 -8.71 -12.87
C ASP A 200 -3.16 -9.10 -12.00
N ASN A 201 -3.08 -8.88 -10.69
CA ASN A 201 -4.15 -9.18 -9.72
C ASN A 201 -4.89 -7.93 -9.21
N LEU A 202 -4.53 -6.73 -9.67
CA LEU A 202 -5.23 -5.50 -9.29
C LEU A 202 -6.60 -5.37 -9.98
N PRO A 203 -7.60 -4.72 -9.35
CA PRO A 203 -8.93 -4.56 -9.92
C PRO A 203 -8.91 -3.84 -11.28
N HIS A 204 -9.77 -4.28 -12.20
CA HIS A 204 -9.85 -3.79 -13.57
C HIS A 204 -10.95 -2.78 -13.84
#